data_AF-Q9SRS0-F1
#
_entry.id   AF-Q9SRS0-F1
#
_cell.length_a   1.000
_cell.length_b   1.000
_cell.length_c   1.000
_cell.angle_alpha   90.00
_cell.angle_beta   90.00
_cell.angle_gamma   90.00
#
_symmetry.space_group_name_H-M   'P 1'
#
loop_
_entity.id
_entity.type
_entity.pdbx_description
1 polymer ?
#
loop_
_entity_poly.entity_id
_entity_poly.type
_entity_poly.pdbx_seq_one_letter_code
_entity_poly.pdbx_strand_id
1 'polypeptide(L)'
;MLRIVQITLLCFVLAAGISISAVIAENESIDEILLANGLPLGLFPKGVKGFTVNGETGRFSVYLNQSCQAKYETELHYDEIVSGTIGYAQIRDLSGISAQELFLWLQVKGIRVDVPSSGLIFFDVGVLRKQYSLSLFETPRDCVAVRGDAEFIGENKV
;
A
#
# COMPACT_ATOMS: atom_id res chain seq x y z
N MET A 1 20.30 -59.63 -3.54
CA MET A 1 19.10 -59.27 -2.74
C MET A 1 19.43 -58.30 -1.60
N LEU A 2 20.46 -58.56 -0.78
CA LEU A 2 20.83 -57.71 0.36
C LEU A 2 21.23 -56.25 0.02
N ARG A 3 21.88 -56.02 -1.14
CA ARG A 3 22.28 -54.67 -1.60
C ARG A 3 21.10 -53.80 -2.05
N ILE A 4 20.03 -54.41 -2.59
CA ILE A 4 18.83 -53.70 -3.05
C ILE A 4 18.05 -53.18 -1.84
N VAL A 5 17.98 -53.99 -0.76
CA VAL A 5 17.36 -53.61 0.52
C VAL A 5 18.13 -52.48 1.21
N GLN A 6 19.46 -52.46 1.13
CA GLN A 6 20.25 -51.33 1.67
C GLN A 6 20.04 -50.03 0.89
N ILE A 7 19.90 -50.09 -0.44
CA ILE A 7 19.65 -48.90 -1.28
C ILE A 7 18.24 -48.35 -1.03
N THR A 8 17.23 -49.20 -0.91
CA THR A 8 15.87 -48.76 -0.58
C THR A 8 15.78 -48.19 0.84
N LEU A 9 16.49 -48.77 1.81
CA LEU A 9 16.56 -48.26 3.18
C LEU A 9 17.25 -46.88 3.24
N LEU A 10 18.31 -46.67 2.46
CA LEU A 10 19.02 -45.38 2.39
C LEU A 10 18.17 -44.27 1.77
N CYS A 11 17.39 -44.59 0.72
CA CYS A 11 16.46 -43.65 0.10
C CYS A 11 15.28 -43.27 1.02
N PHE A 12 14.81 -44.21 1.85
CA PHE A 12 13.72 -43.95 2.79
C PHE A 12 14.14 -42.99 3.92
N VAL A 13 15.42 -43.03 4.34
CA VAL A 13 15.97 -42.10 5.35
C VAL A 13 16.16 -40.69 4.78
N LEU A 14 16.47 -40.54 3.49
CA LEU A 14 16.57 -39.23 2.82
C LEU A 14 15.21 -38.51 2.66
N ALA A 15 14.10 -39.25 2.60
CA ALA A 15 12.77 -38.68 2.45
C ALA A 15 12.15 -38.15 3.77
N ALA A 16 12.68 -38.57 4.92
CA ALA A 16 12.11 -38.25 6.23
C ALA A 16 12.64 -36.94 6.86
N GLY A 17 13.56 -36.23 6.20
CA GLY A 17 14.37 -35.17 6.81
C GLY A 17 13.99 -33.71 6.50
N ILE A 18 13.00 -33.43 5.65
CA ILE A 18 12.64 -32.04 5.34
C ILE A 18 11.58 -31.58 6.33
N SER A 19 12.02 -31.19 7.52
CA SER A 19 11.21 -30.36 8.40
C SER A 19 11.09 -28.98 7.73
N ILE A 20 9.92 -28.70 7.15
CA ILE A 20 9.57 -27.35 6.71
C ILE A 20 9.40 -26.54 8.01
N SER A 21 10.44 -25.80 8.37
CA SER A 21 10.27 -24.70 9.32
C SER A 21 9.24 -23.76 8.68
N ALA A 22 8.05 -23.70 9.25
CA ALA A 22 7.11 -22.63 8.95
C ALA A 22 7.83 -21.33 9.32
N VAL A 23 8.34 -20.62 8.30
CA VAL A 23 8.75 -19.24 8.45
C VAL A 23 7.45 -18.51 8.73
N ILE A 24 7.21 -18.23 10.01
CA ILE A 24 6.26 -17.19 10.40
C ILE A 24 6.90 -15.93 9.85
N ALA A 25 6.50 -15.56 8.62
CA ALA A 25 6.80 -14.25 8.09
C ALA A 25 6.25 -13.26 9.13
N GLU A 26 7.16 -12.56 9.81
CA GLU A 26 6.77 -11.41 10.61
C GLU A 26 5.89 -10.55 9.72
N ASN A 27 4.66 -10.34 10.18
CA ASN A 27 3.55 -9.68 9.49
C ASN A 27 4.03 -8.66 8.45
N GLU A 28 4.14 -9.09 7.18
CA GLU A 28 4.60 -8.25 6.08
C GLU A 28 3.82 -6.95 6.14
N SER A 29 4.52 -5.82 6.15
CA SER A 29 3.87 -4.51 6.19
C SER A 29 3.50 -4.09 4.76
N ILE A 30 2.49 -3.22 4.62
CA ILE A 30 2.18 -2.64 3.31
C ILE A 30 3.39 -1.88 2.74
N ASP A 31 4.22 -1.31 3.62
CA ASP A 31 5.43 -0.58 3.28
C ASP A 31 6.48 -1.48 2.61
N GLU A 32 6.64 -2.71 3.09
CA GLU A 32 7.53 -3.72 2.48
C GLU A 32 7.03 -4.14 1.09
N ILE A 33 5.71 -4.32 0.93
CA ILE A 33 5.10 -4.64 -0.36
C ILE A 33 5.34 -3.51 -1.37
N LEU A 34 5.22 -2.24 -0.94
CA LEU A 34 5.53 -1.09 -1.79
C LEU A 34 7.00 -1.10 -2.22
N LEU A 35 7.92 -1.29 -1.27
CA LEU A 35 9.36 -1.33 -1.56
C LEU A 35 9.73 -2.48 -2.51
N ALA A 36 9.18 -3.67 -2.29
CA ALA A 36 9.38 -4.83 -3.15
C ALA A 36 8.89 -4.59 -4.59
N ASN A 37 7.90 -3.70 -4.76
CA ASN A 37 7.38 -3.28 -6.06
C ASN A 37 8.03 -1.98 -6.57
N GLY A 38 9.11 -1.49 -5.99
CA GLY A 38 9.81 -0.28 -6.47
C GLY A 38 9.05 1.02 -6.23
N LEU A 39 8.13 1.03 -5.26
CA LEU A 39 7.37 2.19 -4.84
C LEU A 39 7.88 2.69 -3.47
N PRO A 40 7.78 3.98 -3.17
CA PRO A 40 8.27 4.52 -1.92
C PRO A 40 7.33 4.14 -0.76
N LEU A 41 7.91 3.84 0.40
CA LEU A 41 7.20 3.32 1.56
C LEU A 41 6.18 4.32 2.16
N GLY A 42 6.41 5.62 2.03
CA GLY A 42 5.54 6.68 2.55
C GLY A 42 4.40 7.08 1.59
N LEU A 43 3.97 6.21 0.68
CA LEU A 43 2.78 6.47 -0.15
C LEU A 43 1.49 6.54 0.68
N PHE A 44 1.41 5.72 1.72
CA PHE A 44 0.31 5.76 2.68
C PHE A 44 0.73 6.54 3.93
N PRO A 45 -0.21 7.26 4.57
CA PRO A 45 0.08 7.97 5.79
C PRO A 45 0.25 7.00 6.97
N LYS A 46 0.79 7.49 8.08
CA LYS A 46 0.83 6.73 9.33
C LYS A 46 -0.58 6.37 9.79
N GLY A 47 -0.69 5.26 10.52
CA GLY A 47 -1.95 4.83 11.13
C GLY A 47 -2.78 3.85 10.30
N VAL A 48 -2.17 3.20 9.30
CA VAL A 48 -2.72 2.01 8.66
C VAL A 48 -3.05 0.97 9.73
N LYS A 49 -4.30 0.51 9.75
CA LYS A 49 -4.82 -0.50 10.69
C LYS A 49 -4.67 -1.92 10.19
N GLY A 50 -4.61 -2.07 8.88
CA GLY A 50 -4.40 -3.34 8.22
C GLY A 50 -4.43 -3.17 6.71
N PHE A 51 -4.15 -4.25 6.00
CA PHE A 51 -4.25 -4.30 4.55
C PHE A 51 -4.56 -5.72 4.08
N THR A 52 -4.96 -5.84 2.83
CA THR A 52 -5.05 -7.11 2.11
C THR A 52 -4.33 -6.96 0.78
N VAL A 53 -3.66 -8.01 0.33
CA VAL A 53 -3.03 -8.09 -0.99
C VAL A 53 -3.26 -9.47 -1.57
N ASN A 54 -3.64 -9.53 -2.84
CA ASN A 54 -3.70 -10.77 -3.59
C ASN A 54 -2.39 -10.94 -4.37
N GLY A 55 -1.59 -11.93 -4.00
CA GLY A 55 -0.27 -12.15 -4.60
C GLY A 55 -0.26 -12.54 -6.08
N GLU A 56 -1.38 -13.03 -6.63
CA GLU A 56 -1.50 -13.39 -8.05
C GLU A 56 -1.86 -12.19 -8.94
N THR A 57 -2.77 -11.35 -8.44
CA THR A 57 -3.35 -10.23 -9.22
C THR A 57 -2.73 -8.87 -8.87
N GLY A 58 -2.09 -8.74 -7.72
CA GLY A 58 -1.62 -7.47 -7.16
C GLY A 58 -2.74 -6.58 -6.61
N ARG A 59 -4.00 -7.05 -6.60
CA ARG A 59 -5.11 -6.26 -6.03
C ARG A 59 -4.91 -6.12 -4.53
N PHE A 60 -5.02 -4.89 -4.01
CA PHE A 60 -4.86 -4.60 -2.60
C PHE A 60 -5.96 -3.68 -2.07
N SER A 61 -6.13 -3.71 -0.75
CA SER A 61 -6.88 -2.72 0.03
C SER A 61 -6.11 -2.38 1.30
N VAL A 62 -6.01 -1.10 1.64
CA VAL A 62 -5.42 -0.55 2.85
C VAL A 62 -6.53 0.09 3.68
N TYR A 63 -6.55 -0.18 4.98
CA TYR A 63 -7.58 0.29 5.90
C TYR A 63 -6.97 1.32 6.86
N LEU A 64 -7.48 2.55 6.81
CA LEU A 64 -7.18 3.63 7.76
C LEU A 64 -8.26 3.66 8.85
N ASN A 65 -8.02 4.40 9.92
CA ASN A 65 -8.99 4.53 11.01
C ASN A 65 -10.21 5.39 10.65
N GLN A 66 -10.02 6.35 9.75
CA GLN A 66 -11.02 7.31 9.28
C GLN A 66 -10.44 8.06 8.07
N SER A 67 -11.30 8.70 7.28
CA SER A 67 -10.85 9.61 6.23
C SER A 67 -10.06 10.78 6.82
N CYS A 68 -8.94 11.11 6.17
CA CYS A 68 -7.97 12.06 6.70
C CYS A 68 -7.23 12.77 5.57
N GLN A 69 -6.51 13.84 5.92
CA GLN A 69 -5.66 14.58 4.99
C GLN A 69 -4.22 14.58 5.49
N ALA A 70 -3.29 14.34 4.56
CA ALA A 70 -1.86 14.44 4.81
C ALA A 70 -1.28 15.59 3.97
N LYS A 71 -0.42 16.38 4.60
CA LYS A 71 0.27 17.49 3.92
C LYS A 71 1.60 17.00 3.36
N TYR A 72 1.69 17.00 2.02
CA TYR A 72 2.95 16.90 1.29
C TYR A 72 3.27 18.29 0.73
N GLU A 73 3.74 18.38 -0.52
CA GLU A 73 3.77 19.65 -1.24
C GLU A 73 2.35 20.21 -1.44
N THR A 74 1.40 19.33 -1.77
CA THR A 74 -0.04 19.63 -1.75
C THR A 74 -0.77 18.72 -0.78
N GLU A 75 -2.04 19.00 -0.51
CA GLU A 75 -2.85 18.12 0.33
C GLU A 75 -3.31 16.89 -0.46
N LEU A 76 -3.16 15.74 0.17
CA LEU A 76 -3.73 14.47 -0.26
C LEU A 76 -4.79 14.05 0.75
N HIS A 77 -6.00 13.82 0.27
CA HIS A 77 -7.08 13.22 1.02
C HIS A 77 -7.04 11.72 0.82
N TYR A 78 -7.13 10.99 1.94
CA TYR A 78 -7.23 9.54 1.96
C TYR A 78 -8.58 9.17 2.57
N ASP A 79 -9.30 8.30 1.88
CA ASP A 79 -10.51 7.67 2.40
C ASP A 79 -10.13 6.61 3.44
N GLU A 80 -11.12 6.17 4.23
CA GLU A 80 -10.92 5.07 5.19
C GLU A 80 -10.43 3.78 4.53
N ILE A 81 -10.85 3.53 3.28
CA ILE A 81 -10.43 2.38 2.49
C ILE A 81 -9.79 2.86 1.20
N VAL A 82 -8.51 2.53 1.02
CA VAL A 82 -7.76 2.80 -0.20
C VAL A 82 -7.51 1.49 -0.92
N SER A 83 -7.82 1.41 -2.20
CA SER A 83 -7.67 0.16 -2.97
C SER A 83 -7.09 0.41 -4.34
N GLY A 84 -6.44 -0.61 -4.90
CA GLY A 84 -5.85 -0.54 -6.24
C GLY A 84 -5.22 -1.86 -6.66
N THR A 85 -4.47 -1.82 -7.74
CA THR A 85 -3.68 -2.94 -8.26
C THR A 85 -2.21 -2.53 -8.29
N ILE A 86 -1.39 -3.14 -7.44
CA ILE A 86 0.05 -2.90 -7.40
C ILE A 86 0.76 -3.66 -8.52
N GLY A 87 1.80 -3.04 -9.07
CA GLY A 87 2.76 -3.68 -9.94
C GLY A 87 4.09 -2.97 -9.86
N TYR A 88 5.08 -3.43 -10.63
CA TYR A 88 6.41 -2.86 -10.58
C TYR A 88 6.41 -1.37 -10.97
N ALA A 89 6.91 -0.54 -10.05
CA ALA A 89 6.99 0.91 -10.08
C ALA A 89 5.65 1.64 -10.31
N GLN A 90 4.50 0.99 -10.11
CA GLN A 90 3.19 1.61 -10.34
C GLN A 90 2.04 1.02 -9.54
N ILE A 91 1.01 1.83 -9.33
CA ILE A 91 -0.31 1.42 -8.86
C ILE A 91 -1.34 1.85 -9.91
N ARG A 92 -2.21 0.92 -10.32
CA ARG A 92 -3.32 1.15 -11.26
C ARG A 92 -4.66 0.96 -10.56
N ASP A 93 -5.72 1.41 -11.22
CA ASP A 93 -7.10 1.25 -10.76
C ASP A 93 -7.31 1.74 -9.32
N LEU A 94 -6.61 2.82 -8.97
CA LEU A 94 -6.56 3.36 -7.61
C LEU A 94 -7.87 4.08 -7.26
N SER A 95 -8.31 3.87 -6.03
CA SER A 95 -9.47 4.50 -5.42
C SER A 95 -9.17 4.79 -3.94
N GLY A 96 -9.80 5.82 -3.39
CA GLY A 96 -9.61 6.23 -2.00
C GLY A 96 -8.53 7.29 -1.78
N ILE A 97 -7.94 7.85 -2.85
CA ILE A 97 -7.00 8.97 -2.77
C ILE A 97 -7.48 10.11 -3.67
N SER A 98 -7.51 11.33 -3.14
CA SER A 98 -7.74 12.54 -3.92
C SER A 98 -6.64 13.57 -3.67
N ALA A 99 -6.16 14.20 -4.73
CA ALA A 99 -5.19 15.28 -4.66
C ALA A 99 -5.87 16.63 -4.86
N GLN A 100 -5.48 17.64 -4.09
CA GLN A 100 -6.00 18.99 -4.25
C GLN A 100 -5.30 19.70 -5.42
N GLU A 101 -6.07 20.30 -6.33
CA GLU A 101 -5.62 21.13 -7.45
C GLU A 101 -6.54 22.33 -7.63
N LEU A 102 -6.00 23.56 -7.63
CA LEU A 102 -6.77 24.81 -7.71
C LEU A 102 -8.06 24.79 -6.85
N PHE A 103 -7.95 24.35 -5.60
CA PHE A 103 -9.05 24.20 -4.62
C PHE A 103 -10.06 23.07 -4.88
N LEU A 104 -9.89 22.28 -5.94
CA LEU A 104 -10.71 21.12 -6.26
C LEU A 104 -10.01 19.82 -5.83
N TRP A 105 -10.78 18.85 -5.35
CA TRP A 105 -10.29 17.51 -5.06
C TRP A 105 -10.45 16.64 -6.29
N LEU A 106 -9.33 16.17 -6.85
CA LEU A 106 -9.31 15.30 -8.01
C LEU A 106 -8.88 13.89 -7.60
N GLN A 107 -9.66 12.89 -7.99
CA GLN A 107 -9.37 11.49 -7.67
C GLN A 107 -8.10 11.02 -8.37
N VAL A 108 -7.22 10.37 -7.61
CA VAL A 108 -5.99 9.75 -8.13
C VAL A 108 -6.35 8.34 -8.61
N LYS A 109 -6.17 8.10 -9.91
CA LYS A 109 -6.47 6.82 -10.59
C LYS A 109 -5.27 5.90 -10.70
N GLY A 110 -4.07 6.45 -10.56
CA GLY A 110 -2.84 5.67 -10.56
C GLY A 110 -1.65 6.47 -10.06
N ILE A 111 -0.61 5.75 -9.67
CA ILE A 111 0.66 6.31 -9.22
C ILE A 111 1.77 5.59 -9.95
N ARG A 112 2.81 6.31 -10.41
CA ARG A 112 3.95 5.69 -11.10
C ARG A 112 5.26 6.39 -10.76
N VAL A 113 6.34 5.62 -10.68
CA VAL A 113 7.73 6.10 -10.60
C VAL A 113 8.41 5.75 -11.91
N ASP A 114 9.21 6.66 -12.47
CA ASP A 114 9.95 6.35 -13.70
C ASP A 114 10.99 5.26 -13.47
N VAL A 115 11.30 4.47 -14.51
CA VAL A 115 12.35 3.43 -14.48
C VAL A 115 13.25 3.63 -15.71
N PRO A 116 14.53 4.00 -15.56
CA PRO A 116 15.23 4.31 -14.31
C PRO A 116 14.65 5.55 -13.63
N SER A 117 14.77 5.63 -12.29
CA SER A 117 14.18 6.72 -11.51
C SER A 117 14.75 8.07 -11.91
N SER A 118 13.84 9.00 -12.23
CA SER A 118 14.13 10.42 -12.44
C SER A 118 14.14 11.22 -11.12
N GLY A 119 13.90 10.57 -9.98
CA GLY A 119 13.66 11.23 -8.69
C GLY A 119 12.25 11.83 -8.57
N LEU A 120 11.35 11.45 -9.47
CA LEU A 120 9.97 11.94 -9.54
C LEU A 120 8.97 10.80 -9.37
N ILE A 121 7.80 11.15 -8.84
CA ILE A 121 6.63 10.30 -8.77
C ILE A 121 5.42 11.04 -9.36
N PHE A 122 4.63 10.32 -10.15
CA PHE A 122 3.52 10.90 -10.89
C PHE A 122 2.20 10.32 -10.40
N PHE A 123 1.25 11.20 -10.11
CA PHE A 123 -0.10 10.86 -9.69
C PHE A 123 -1.04 11.18 -10.84
N ASP A 124 -1.66 10.15 -11.40
CA ASP A 124 -2.64 10.28 -12.48
C ASP A 124 -3.99 10.71 -11.91
N VAL A 125 -4.46 11.90 -12.28
CA VAL A 125 -5.74 12.45 -11.84
C VAL A 125 -6.73 12.55 -13.01
N GLY A 126 -6.57 11.69 -14.02
CA GLY A 126 -7.42 11.59 -15.21
C GLY A 126 -6.81 12.28 -16.43
N VAL A 127 -7.18 13.53 -16.68
CA VAL A 127 -6.72 14.27 -17.88
C VAL A 127 -5.29 14.77 -17.72
N LEU A 128 -4.84 14.95 -16.48
CA LEU A 128 -3.52 15.46 -16.14
C LEU A 128 -2.81 14.51 -15.17
N ARG A 129 -1.49 14.67 -15.09
CA ARG A 129 -0.66 14.02 -14.10
C ARG A 129 -0.03 15.06 -13.21
N LYS A 130 -0.18 14.90 -11.90
CA LYS A 130 0.63 15.64 -10.94
C LYS A 130 2.01 15.02 -10.85
N GLN A 131 3.01 15.89 -10.74
CA GLN A 131 4.39 15.50 -10.50
C GLN A 131 4.77 15.94 -9.09
N TYR A 132 5.42 15.03 -8.38
CA TYR A 132 6.01 15.31 -7.07
C TYR A 132 7.45 14.83 -7.04
N SER A 133 8.24 15.39 -6.13
CA SER A 133 9.55 14.80 -5.80
C SER A 133 9.34 13.47 -5.08
N LEU A 134 10.08 12.44 -5.49
CA LEU A 134 10.01 11.11 -4.89
C LEU A 134 10.35 11.14 -3.38
N SER A 135 11.27 12.03 -2.98
CA SER A 135 11.73 12.16 -1.59
C SER A 135 10.63 12.57 -0.61
N LEU A 136 9.55 13.20 -1.09
CA LEU A 136 8.41 13.57 -0.25
C LEU A 136 7.70 12.34 0.35
N PHE A 137 7.86 11.17 -0.30
CA PHE A 137 7.21 9.90 0.04
C PHE A 137 8.19 8.87 0.63
N GLU A 138 9.43 9.25 0.95
CA GLU A 138 10.38 8.33 1.61
C GLU A 138 9.96 7.99 3.05
N THR A 139 9.13 8.83 3.68
CA THR A 139 8.64 8.63 5.05
C THR A 139 7.13 8.85 5.13
N PRO A 140 6.37 7.97 5.82
CA PRO A 140 4.93 8.14 5.99
C PRO A 140 4.62 9.44 6.74
N ARG A 141 3.67 10.22 6.21
CA ARG A 141 3.23 11.48 6.83
C ARG A 141 2.12 11.23 7.86
N ASP A 142 2.02 12.15 8.82
CA ASP A 142 0.89 12.15 9.76
C ASP A 142 -0.40 12.50 9.00
N CYS A 143 -1.49 11.79 9.31
CA CYS A 143 -2.80 12.05 8.74
C CYS A 143 -3.68 12.76 9.76
N VAL A 144 -4.18 13.94 9.39
CA VAL A 144 -5.10 14.70 10.24
C VAL A 144 -6.52 14.37 9.82
N ALA A 145 -7.33 13.90 10.75
CA ALA A 145 -8.74 13.59 10.51
C ALA A 145 -9.45 14.79 9.90
N VAL A 146 -10.23 14.55 8.84
CA VAL A 146 -11.13 15.58 8.34
C VAL A 146 -12.27 15.69 9.34
N ARG A 147 -12.30 16.78 10.11
CA ARG A 147 -13.46 17.09 10.93
C ARG A 147 -14.60 17.39 9.98
N GLY A 148 -15.57 16.47 9.89
CA GLY A 148 -16.84 16.76 9.26
C GLY A 148 -17.41 18.03 9.88
N ASP A 149 -17.77 18.97 9.02
CA ASP A 149 -18.47 20.20 9.37
C ASP A 149 -19.61 19.83 10.33
N ALA A 150 -19.60 20.44 11.51
CA ALA A 150 -20.42 20.06 12.64
C ALA A 150 -21.91 19.90 12.28
N GLU A 151 -22.50 18.78 12.70
CA GLU A 151 -23.93 18.69 12.94
C GLU A 151 -24.27 19.55 14.18
N PHE A 152 -24.48 20.85 13.95
CA PHE A 152 -25.15 21.73 14.90
C PHE A 152 -26.63 21.35 14.96
N ILE A 153 -27.02 20.52 15.93
CA ILE A 153 -28.42 20.42 16.38
C ILE A 153 -28.56 21.16 17.71
N GLY A 154 -29.05 22.40 17.60
CA GLY A 154 -30.07 22.99 18.46
C GLY A 154 -29.73 23.25 19.93
N GLU A 155 -29.39 24.51 20.24
CA GLU A 155 -29.84 25.12 21.49
C GLU A 155 -31.38 25.16 21.49
N ASN A 156 -32.02 24.32 22.31
CA ASN A 156 -33.31 24.65 22.90
C ASN A 156 -33.53 23.81 24.17
N LYS A 157 -33.26 24.40 25.34
CA LYS A 157 -33.89 23.98 26.59
C LYS A 157 -34.46 25.22 27.27
N VAL A 158 -35.79 25.16 27.37
CA VAL A 158 -36.76 25.99 28.09
C VAL A 158 -36.24 26.45 29.45
#